data_AF-A0A510XYE3-F1
#
_entry.id   AF-A0A510XYE3-F1
#
_cell.length_a   1.000
_cell.length_b   1.000
_cell.length_c   1.000
_cell.angle_alpha   90.00
_cell.angle_beta   90.00
_cell.angle_gamma   90.00
#
_symmetry.space_group_name_H-M   'P 1'
#
loop_
_entity.id
_entity.type
_entity.pdbx_description
1 polymer ?
#
loop_
_entity_poly.entity_id
_entity_poly.type
_entity_poly.pdbx_seq_one_letter_code
_entity_poly.pdbx_strand_id
1 'polypeptide(L)'
;MIPINERGILARYIQSPSTQARHQAKLYSLLDWIYRFGFTSPAVLESLWGVDRSVVNRLLRRYEREEVIAEVATFACRDKRVFLLRPKGVRMLEALHNQSLKYTTKKSTLNFKTLTHDLMLQAIVAIGVKDGSYVFFITEKEQEKENLGKKRRFDAIVYDGNDLTGIEVEASAKTIPHRLDILKRYEQAITIENRVSKILCFSHKRRFITDTERVHNKLFAKGENGLDKQFFDQHVKYVYNKELISILYHKFWLH
;
A
#
# COMPACT_ATOMS: atom_id res chain seq x y z
N MET A 1 -10.15 -13.56 16.35
CA MET A 1 -9.29 -12.34 16.27
C MET A 1 -8.75 -12.27 14.84
N ILE A 2 -8.69 -11.08 14.23
CA ILE A 2 -8.21 -10.94 12.85
C ILE A 2 -6.67 -10.93 12.85
N PRO A 3 -6.00 -11.84 12.11
CA PRO A 3 -4.55 -11.84 11.99
C PRO A 3 -4.02 -10.49 11.50
N ILE A 4 -2.86 -10.05 12.00
CA ILE A 4 -2.31 -8.70 11.72
C ILE A 4 -2.28 -8.38 10.22
N ASN A 5 -1.83 -9.33 9.40
CA ASN A 5 -1.69 -9.14 7.95
C ASN A 5 -3.04 -9.04 7.23
N GLU A 6 -4.11 -9.56 7.83
CA GLU A 6 -5.49 -9.53 7.31
C GLU A 6 -6.30 -8.33 7.82
N ARG A 7 -5.74 -7.52 8.72
CA ARG A 7 -6.41 -6.33 9.25
C ARG A 7 -6.54 -5.24 8.19
N GLY A 8 -7.60 -4.45 8.26
CA GLY A 8 -7.93 -3.41 7.30
C GLY A 8 -8.70 -3.92 6.07
N ILE A 9 -8.84 -5.23 5.90
CA ILE A 9 -9.62 -5.84 4.81
C ILE A 9 -11.09 -5.90 5.21
N LEU A 10 -11.94 -5.11 4.56
CA LEU A 10 -13.36 -4.95 4.93
C LEU A 10 -14.10 -6.28 5.15
N ALA A 11 -13.89 -7.25 4.26
CA ALA A 11 -14.55 -8.55 4.32
C ALA A 11 -14.30 -9.31 5.64
N ARG A 12 -13.17 -9.07 6.33
CA ARG A 12 -12.83 -9.71 7.61
C ARG A 12 -13.66 -9.21 8.80
N TYR A 13 -14.32 -8.06 8.64
CA TYR A 13 -15.12 -7.43 9.71
C TYR A 13 -16.62 -7.58 9.50
N ILE A 14 -17.06 -8.05 8.33
CA ILE A 14 -18.48 -8.25 8.05
C ILE A 14 -18.94 -9.52 8.76
N GLN A 15 -19.65 -9.35 9.87
CA GLN A 15 -20.23 -10.46 10.64
C GLN A 15 -21.68 -10.76 10.27
N SER A 16 -22.40 -9.78 9.72
CA SER A 16 -23.83 -9.85 9.42
C SER A 16 -24.16 -8.97 8.21
N PRO A 17 -25.21 -9.30 7.44
CA PRO A 17 -25.67 -8.46 6.34
C PRO A 17 -26.36 -7.17 6.80
N SER A 18 -26.61 -6.97 8.11
CA SER A 18 -27.30 -5.77 8.61
C SER A 18 -26.54 -4.48 8.29
N THR A 19 -27.28 -3.37 8.12
CA THR A 19 -26.70 -2.05 7.83
C THR A 19 -25.75 -1.59 8.94
N GLN A 20 -26.11 -1.85 10.20
CA GLN A 20 -25.27 -1.53 11.35
C GLN A 20 -23.97 -2.32 11.35
N ALA A 21 -24.02 -3.62 11.06
CA ALA A 21 -22.81 -4.44 10.97
C ALA A 21 -21.89 -3.99 9.82
N ARG A 22 -22.44 -3.65 8.65
CA ARG A 22 -21.65 -3.11 7.53
C ARG A 22 -21.00 -1.76 7.86
N HIS A 23 -21.71 -0.91 8.62
CA HIS A 23 -21.15 0.34 9.11
C HIS A 23 -19.98 0.09 10.06
N GLN A 24 -20.18 -0.79 11.05
CA GLN A 24 -19.15 -1.16 12.02
C GLN A 24 -17.92 -1.78 11.33
N ALA A 25 -18.15 -2.63 10.32
CA ALA A 25 -17.08 -3.22 9.52
C ALA A 25 -16.26 -2.15 8.78
N LYS A 26 -16.91 -1.15 8.18
CA LYS A 26 -16.22 -0.02 7.56
C LYS A 26 -15.42 0.80 8.57
N LEU A 27 -15.96 1.04 9.76
CA LEU A 27 -15.23 1.72 10.83
C LEU A 27 -13.96 0.94 11.22
N TYR A 28 -14.08 -0.33 11.61
CA TYR A 28 -12.90 -1.09 12.05
C TYR A 28 -11.88 -1.34 10.94
N SER A 29 -12.33 -1.60 9.71
CA SER A 29 -11.43 -1.67 8.55
C SER A 29 -10.68 -0.35 8.31
N LEU A 30 -11.34 0.81 8.43
CA LEU A 30 -10.67 2.12 8.36
C LEU A 30 -9.61 2.25 9.44
N LEU A 31 -9.97 1.94 10.69
CA LEU A 31 -9.07 2.16 11.81
C LEU A 31 -7.82 1.30 11.65
N ASP A 32 -7.97 0.02 11.33
CA ASP A 32 -6.83 -0.87 11.07
C ASP A 32 -6.04 -0.42 9.84
N TRP A 33 -6.70 0.01 8.76
CA TRP A 33 -6.01 0.52 7.57
C TRP A 33 -5.09 1.71 7.91
N ILE A 34 -5.61 2.70 8.65
CA ILE A 34 -4.83 3.85 9.12
C ILE A 34 -3.76 3.39 10.11
N TYR A 35 -4.03 2.44 10.99
CA TYR A 35 -3.03 1.92 11.93
C TYR A 35 -1.81 1.36 11.19
N ARG A 36 -2.06 0.57 10.14
CA ARG A 36 -1.05 -0.16 9.37
C ARG A 36 -0.24 0.72 8.44
N PHE A 37 -0.88 1.65 7.72
CA PHE A 37 -0.22 2.59 6.81
C PHE A 37 0.22 3.90 7.49
N GLY A 38 -0.32 4.20 8.67
CA GLY A 38 -0.12 5.46 9.37
C GLY A 38 -1.16 6.52 9.02
N PHE A 39 -1.66 6.57 7.78
CA PHE A 39 -2.67 7.54 7.32
C PHE A 39 -3.42 7.00 6.10
N THR A 40 -4.52 7.66 5.72
CA THR A 40 -5.19 7.38 4.43
C THR A 40 -5.92 8.59 3.87
N SER A 41 -6.44 8.47 2.64
CA SER A 41 -7.26 9.50 1.99
C SER A 41 -8.63 8.96 1.57
N PRO A 42 -9.61 9.85 1.33
CA PRO A 42 -10.91 9.45 0.79
C PRO A 42 -10.81 8.62 -0.51
N ALA A 43 -9.84 8.90 -1.39
CA ALA A 43 -9.69 8.19 -2.66
C ALA A 43 -9.25 6.72 -2.49
N VAL A 44 -8.42 6.45 -1.49
CA VAL A 44 -8.08 5.07 -1.11
C VAL A 44 -9.32 4.34 -0.60
N LEU A 45 -10.13 4.98 0.24
CA LEU A 45 -11.32 4.36 0.83
C LEU A 45 -12.43 4.06 -0.18
N GLU A 46 -12.59 4.88 -1.22
CA GLU A 46 -13.45 4.52 -2.37
C GLU A 46 -13.02 3.18 -2.98
N SER A 47 -11.71 2.99 -3.13
CA SER A 47 -11.14 1.77 -3.71
C SER A 47 -11.27 0.58 -2.76
N LEU A 48 -10.98 0.78 -1.47
CA LEU A 48 -11.02 -0.26 -0.45
C LEU A 48 -12.44 -0.77 -0.17
N TRP A 49 -13.42 0.12 -0.15
CA TRP A 49 -14.80 -0.23 0.19
C TRP A 49 -15.69 -0.47 -1.03
N GLY A 50 -15.23 -0.10 -2.23
CA GLY A 50 -16.04 -0.16 -3.44
C GLY A 50 -17.31 0.68 -3.34
N VAL A 51 -17.22 1.88 -2.76
CA VAL A 51 -18.36 2.80 -2.61
C VAL A 51 -18.03 4.19 -3.13
N ASP A 52 -19.07 4.94 -3.48
CA ASP A 52 -18.94 6.30 -3.97
C ASP A 52 -18.31 7.25 -2.96
N ARG A 53 -17.62 8.26 -3.49
CA ARG A 53 -17.03 9.37 -2.74
C ARG A 53 -17.99 10.01 -1.74
N SER A 54 -19.28 10.16 -2.10
CA SER A 54 -20.29 10.78 -1.23
C SER A 54 -20.54 9.96 0.04
N VAL A 55 -20.51 8.63 -0.08
CA VAL A 55 -20.64 7.69 1.05
C VAL A 55 -19.39 7.76 1.92
N VAL A 56 -18.20 7.71 1.31
CA VAL A 56 -16.92 7.83 2.01
C VAL A 56 -16.87 9.12 2.84
N ASN A 57 -17.16 10.27 2.23
CA ASN A 57 -17.11 11.56 2.90
C ASN A 57 -18.12 11.66 4.06
N ARG A 58 -19.31 11.07 3.91
CA ARG A 58 -20.33 11.03 4.97
C ARG A 58 -19.83 10.22 6.18
N LEU A 59 -19.21 9.08 5.93
CA LEU A 59 -18.64 8.23 6.98
C LEU A 59 -17.45 8.91 7.67
N LEU A 60 -16.53 9.50 6.91
CA LEU A 60 -15.38 10.22 7.48
C LEU A 60 -15.80 11.39 8.39
N ARG A 61 -16.77 12.22 7.96
CA ARG A 61 -17.32 13.30 8.80
C ARG A 61 -17.93 12.77 10.10
N ARG A 62 -18.58 11.61 10.03
CA ARG A 62 -19.15 10.95 11.21
C ARG A 62 -18.04 10.47 12.15
N TYR A 63 -17.06 9.75 11.64
CA TYR A 63 -15.94 9.21 12.42
C TYR A 63 -15.05 10.31 13.02
N GLU A 64 -14.91 11.44 12.32
CA GLU A 64 -14.23 12.61 12.87
C GLU A 64 -15.03 13.24 14.03
N ARG A 65 -16.35 13.41 13.88
CA ARG A 65 -17.24 13.90 14.95
C ARG A 65 -17.26 12.97 16.17
N GLU A 66 -17.17 11.66 15.92
CA GLU A 66 -17.03 10.65 16.97
C GLU A 66 -15.62 10.60 17.58
N GLU A 67 -14.69 11.44 17.09
CA GLU A 67 -13.31 11.60 17.57
C GLU A 67 -12.44 10.35 17.46
N VAL A 68 -12.75 9.44 16.54
CA VAL A 68 -11.93 8.23 16.31
C VAL A 68 -10.81 8.48 15.31
N ILE A 69 -10.97 9.48 14.43
CA ILE A 69 -9.97 9.93 13.45
C ILE A 69 -9.82 11.46 13.51
N ALA A 70 -8.75 11.97 12.91
CA ALA A 70 -8.53 13.40 12.72
C ALA A 70 -8.21 13.70 11.25
N GLU A 71 -8.87 14.72 10.68
CA GLU A 71 -8.50 15.26 9.38
C GLU A 71 -7.23 16.12 9.47
N VAL A 72 -6.34 15.96 8.50
CA VAL A 72 -5.14 16.78 8.31
C VAL A 72 -5.18 17.36 6.91
N ALA A 73 -5.42 18.66 6.82
CA ALA A 73 -5.32 19.40 5.56
C ALA A 73 -3.90 19.36 5.00
N THR A 74 -3.78 19.19 3.68
CA THR A 74 -2.49 19.14 2.98
C THR A 74 -2.67 19.50 1.50
N PHE A 75 -1.67 20.09 0.86
CA PHE A 75 -1.66 20.27 -0.60
C PHE A 75 -0.90 19.14 -1.32
N ALA A 76 -0.33 18.20 -0.57
CA ALA A 76 0.51 17.15 -1.11
C ALA A 76 -0.28 16.02 -1.79
N CYS A 77 -1.61 16.01 -1.74
CA CYS A 77 -2.44 15.07 -2.51
C CYS A 77 -3.70 15.74 -3.05
N ARG A 78 -4.32 15.10 -4.05
CA ARG A 78 -5.50 15.61 -4.73
C ARG A 78 -6.71 15.82 -3.82
N ASP A 79 -6.90 14.97 -2.82
CA ASP A 79 -7.99 15.09 -1.85
C ASP A 79 -7.86 16.32 -0.95
N LYS A 80 -6.68 16.95 -0.94
CA LYS A 80 -6.28 18.06 -0.09
C LYS A 80 -6.37 17.78 1.43
N ARG A 81 -6.52 16.52 1.79
CA ARG A 81 -6.64 16.04 3.16
C ARG A 81 -6.31 14.56 3.28
N VAL A 82 -5.81 14.19 4.45
CA VAL A 82 -5.61 12.80 4.89
C VAL A 82 -6.16 12.61 6.30
N PHE A 83 -6.35 11.37 6.71
CA PHE A 83 -6.91 11.01 8.01
C PHE A 83 -5.92 10.19 8.83
N LEU A 84 -5.80 10.54 10.11
CA LEU A 84 -5.00 9.87 11.13
C LEU A 84 -5.89 9.29 12.23
N LEU A 85 -5.37 8.33 13.01
CA LEU A 85 -6.07 7.86 14.20
C LEU A 85 -5.97 8.88 15.34
N ARG A 86 -7.07 9.05 16.07
CA ARG A 86 -7.07 9.66 17.39
C ARG A 86 -6.90 8.58 18.47
N PRO A 87 -6.52 8.94 19.72
CA PRO A 87 -6.38 7.98 20.81
C PRO A 87 -7.63 7.10 21.03
N LYS A 88 -8.84 7.65 20.81
CA LYS A 88 -10.08 6.89 20.90
C LYS A 88 -10.16 5.77 19.84
N GLY A 89 -9.78 6.06 18.59
CA GLY A 89 -9.72 5.06 17.52
C GLY A 89 -8.70 3.96 17.81
N VAL A 90 -7.54 4.30 18.39
CA VAL A 90 -6.53 3.31 18.83
C VAL A 90 -7.10 2.40 19.91
N ARG A 91 -7.72 2.96 20.96
CA ARG A 91 -8.35 2.15 22.03
C ARG A 91 -9.44 1.21 21.51
N MET A 92 -10.20 1.65 20.50
CA MET A 92 -11.20 0.80 19.86
C MET A 92 -10.57 -0.41 19.15
N LEU A 93 -9.42 -0.22 18.49
CA LEU A 93 -8.67 -1.34 17.91
C LEU A 93 -8.04 -2.24 18.97
N GLU A 94 -7.51 -1.66 20.06
CA GLU A 94 -6.94 -2.43 21.17
C GLU A 94 -8.00 -3.35 21.79
N ALA A 95 -9.22 -2.83 21.99
CA ALA A 95 -10.36 -3.62 22.46
C ALA A 95 -10.79 -4.69 21.45
N LEU A 96 -10.87 -4.34 20.15
CA LEU A 96 -11.25 -5.29 19.11
C LEU A 96 -10.28 -6.46 18.99
N HIS A 97 -8.98 -6.17 19.06
CA HIS A 97 -7.92 -7.16 18.89
C HIS A 97 -7.40 -7.75 20.19
N ASN A 98 -7.92 -7.31 21.34
CA ASN A 98 -7.47 -7.70 22.67
C ASN A 98 -5.94 -7.62 22.83
N GLN A 99 -5.33 -6.52 22.38
CA GLN A 99 -3.89 -6.30 22.45
C GLN A 99 -3.57 -4.80 22.54
N SER A 100 -2.45 -4.44 23.15
CA SER A 100 -1.99 -3.04 23.10
C SER A 100 -1.38 -2.70 21.74
N LEU A 101 -1.66 -1.49 21.26
CA LEU A 101 -1.26 -1.00 19.94
C LEU A 101 -0.49 0.31 20.06
N LYS A 102 0.78 0.29 19.67
CA LYS A 102 1.60 1.51 19.59
C LYS A 102 1.40 2.20 18.24
N TYR A 103 0.53 3.21 18.21
CA TYR A 103 0.36 4.10 17.05
C TYR A 103 1.14 5.41 17.28
N THR A 104 2.09 5.71 16.40
CA THR A 104 3.03 6.84 16.56
C THR A 104 2.84 7.96 15.54
N THR A 105 2.03 7.74 14.49
CA THR A 105 1.88 8.72 13.42
C THR A 105 1.08 9.93 13.89
N LYS A 106 1.65 11.12 13.71
CA LYS A 106 1.05 12.41 14.04
C LYS A 106 1.19 13.35 12.85
N LYS A 107 0.44 14.46 12.84
CA LYS A 107 0.56 15.50 11.79
C LYS A 107 2.01 15.95 11.58
N SER A 108 2.77 16.14 12.67
CA SER A 108 4.17 16.58 12.62
C SER A 108 5.15 15.54 12.08
N THR A 109 4.76 14.25 12.04
CA THR A 109 5.62 13.17 11.56
C THR A 109 5.24 12.71 10.15
N LEU A 110 4.24 13.33 9.52
CA LEU A 110 3.86 13.00 8.15
C LEU A 110 4.91 13.50 7.17
N ASN A 111 5.41 12.59 6.32
CA ASN A 111 6.28 12.96 5.22
C ASN A 111 5.46 13.38 4.00
N PHE A 112 5.21 14.69 3.89
CA PHE A 112 4.43 15.22 2.77
C PHE A 112 5.08 15.02 1.39
N LYS A 113 6.38 14.71 1.31
CA LYS A 113 7.08 14.48 0.03
C LYS A 113 6.73 13.12 -0.59
N THR A 114 6.48 12.10 0.23
CA THR A 114 6.13 10.74 -0.23
C THR A 114 4.64 10.47 -0.21
N LEU A 115 3.84 11.38 0.37
CA LEU A 115 2.42 11.18 0.62
C LEU A 115 1.63 10.71 -0.62
N THR A 116 1.85 11.29 -1.81
CA THR A 116 1.19 10.83 -3.04
C THR A 116 1.60 9.41 -3.42
N HIS A 117 2.88 9.07 -3.29
CA HIS A 117 3.39 7.72 -3.56
C HIS A 117 2.77 6.69 -2.61
N ASP A 118 2.76 7.00 -1.31
CA ASP A 118 2.15 6.15 -0.28
C ASP A 118 0.64 5.93 -0.51
N LEU A 119 -0.09 6.96 -0.95
CA LEU A 119 -1.51 6.83 -1.28
C LEU A 119 -1.76 6.00 -2.55
N MET A 120 -0.89 6.10 -3.56
CA MET A 120 -0.97 5.25 -4.76
C MET A 120 -0.73 3.79 -4.40
N LEU A 121 0.27 3.50 -3.55
CA LEU A 121 0.50 2.16 -3.01
C LEU A 121 -0.74 1.63 -2.28
N GLN A 122 -1.30 2.44 -1.38
CA GLN A 122 -2.52 2.07 -0.66
C GLN A 122 -3.66 1.74 -1.63
N ALA A 123 -3.83 2.52 -2.71
CA ALA A 123 -4.87 2.26 -3.71
C ALA A 123 -4.66 0.93 -4.44
N ILE A 124 -3.42 0.59 -4.82
CA ILE A 124 -3.09 -0.70 -5.47
C ILE A 124 -3.46 -1.87 -4.54
N VAL A 125 -3.07 -1.80 -3.27
CA VAL A 125 -3.40 -2.83 -2.27
C VAL A 125 -4.91 -2.88 -2.04
N ALA A 126 -5.56 -1.72 -1.89
CA ALA A 126 -6.99 -1.59 -1.64
C ALA A 126 -7.83 -2.23 -2.75
N ILE A 127 -7.47 -2.01 -4.02
CA ILE A 127 -8.14 -2.62 -5.17
C ILE A 127 -8.02 -4.15 -5.10
N GLY A 128 -6.81 -4.67 -4.90
CA GLY A 128 -6.62 -6.12 -4.88
C GLY A 128 -7.29 -6.83 -3.69
N VAL A 129 -7.29 -6.24 -2.49
CA VAL A 129 -8.03 -6.83 -1.35
C VAL A 129 -9.54 -6.75 -1.55
N LYS A 130 -10.05 -5.69 -2.19
CA LYS A 130 -11.49 -5.49 -2.43
C LYS A 130 -12.00 -6.40 -3.54
N ASP A 131 -11.20 -6.65 -4.58
CA ASP A 131 -11.53 -7.59 -5.65
C ASP A 131 -11.21 -9.05 -5.26
N GLY A 132 -10.64 -9.28 -4.08
CA GLY A 132 -10.34 -10.60 -3.53
C GLY A 132 -9.08 -11.26 -4.11
N SER A 133 -8.31 -10.54 -4.93
CA SER A 133 -7.04 -11.04 -5.48
C SER A 133 -5.90 -11.02 -4.46
N TYR A 134 -6.01 -10.22 -3.39
CA TYR A 134 -5.08 -10.24 -2.26
C TYR A 134 -5.79 -10.68 -0.98
N VAL A 135 -5.40 -11.84 -0.46
CA VAL A 135 -5.92 -12.45 0.76
C VAL A 135 -5.44 -11.69 2.00
N PHE A 136 -4.17 -11.27 2.00
CA PHE A 136 -3.57 -10.41 3.01
C PHE A 136 -2.44 -9.57 2.41
N PHE A 137 -1.95 -8.59 3.17
CA PHE A 137 -0.81 -7.77 2.78
C PHE A 137 0.09 -7.47 3.98
N ILE A 138 1.28 -6.90 3.72
CA ILE A 138 2.27 -6.43 4.70
C ILE A 138 2.78 -5.07 4.21
N THR A 139 2.70 -4.04 5.03
CA THR A 139 3.16 -2.68 4.66
C THR A 139 4.67 -2.53 4.82
N GLU A 140 5.28 -1.52 4.21
CA GLU A 140 6.70 -1.21 4.44
C GLU A 140 7.04 -1.05 5.94
N LYS A 141 6.16 -0.38 6.69
CA LYS A 141 6.31 -0.16 8.14
C LYS A 141 6.27 -1.47 8.95
N GLU A 142 5.51 -2.45 8.49
CA GLU A 142 5.44 -3.77 9.12
C GLU A 142 6.71 -4.58 8.83
N GLN A 143 7.26 -4.47 7.62
CA GLN A 143 8.56 -5.07 7.28
C GLN A 143 9.71 -4.48 8.13
N GLU A 144 9.64 -3.20 8.50
CA GLU A 144 10.67 -2.55 9.33
C GLU A 144 10.76 -3.14 10.75
N LYS A 145 9.63 -3.59 11.33
CA LYS A 145 9.58 -4.13 12.69
C LYS A 145 10.21 -5.52 12.82
N GLU A 146 10.46 -6.21 11.72
CA GLU A 146 11.09 -7.54 11.72
C GLU A 146 12.61 -7.48 11.98
N ASN A 147 13.20 -6.31 12.29
CA ASN A 147 14.63 -6.14 12.60
C ASN A 147 15.56 -6.67 11.49
N LEU A 148 15.12 -6.60 10.24
CA LEU A 148 15.77 -7.25 9.09
C LEU A 148 17.01 -6.53 8.51
N GLY A 149 17.58 -5.55 9.21
CA GLY A 149 18.87 -4.93 8.82
C GLY A 149 18.93 -4.41 7.38
N LYS A 150 19.88 -4.92 6.57
CA LYS A 150 20.22 -4.48 5.20
C LYS A 150 19.27 -4.97 4.09
N LYS A 151 18.26 -5.80 4.40
CA LYS A 151 17.37 -6.42 3.41
C LYS A 151 16.50 -5.37 2.69
N ARG A 152 16.20 -5.57 1.40
CA ARG A 152 15.29 -4.65 0.66
C ARG A 152 13.89 -4.71 1.26
N ARG A 153 13.33 -3.54 1.53
CA ARG A 153 11.91 -3.40 1.85
C ARG A 153 11.16 -3.14 0.56
N PHE A 154 10.06 -3.83 0.33
CA PHE A 154 9.14 -3.49 -0.75
C PHE A 154 8.18 -2.42 -0.26
N ASP A 155 7.58 -1.64 -1.17
CA ASP A 155 6.56 -0.66 -0.78
C ASP A 155 5.40 -1.39 -0.05
N ALA A 156 5.00 -2.56 -0.56
CA ALA A 156 4.21 -3.54 0.18
C ALA A 156 4.53 -4.97 -0.28
N ILE A 157 4.13 -5.96 0.52
CA ILE A 157 4.05 -7.36 0.10
C ILE A 157 2.58 -7.79 0.15
N VAL A 158 2.09 -8.50 -0.85
CA VAL A 158 0.72 -9.03 -0.91
C VAL A 158 0.75 -10.53 -1.08
N TYR A 159 -0.25 -11.23 -0.54
CA TYR A 159 -0.44 -12.66 -0.72
C TYR A 159 -1.72 -12.93 -1.50
N ASP A 160 -1.62 -13.66 -2.60
CA ASP A 160 -2.76 -13.98 -3.48
C ASP A 160 -3.46 -15.31 -3.15
N GLY A 161 -3.03 -16.00 -2.08
CA GLY A 161 -3.50 -17.34 -1.74
C GLY A 161 -2.53 -18.45 -2.13
N ASN A 162 -1.54 -18.14 -2.98
CA ASN A 162 -0.47 -19.06 -3.36
C ASN A 162 0.90 -18.47 -3.06
N ASP A 163 1.11 -17.23 -3.47
CA ASP A 163 2.42 -16.59 -3.57
C ASP A 163 2.50 -15.25 -2.84
N LEU A 164 3.64 -14.98 -2.21
CA LEU A 164 3.99 -13.65 -1.74
C LEU A 164 4.57 -12.81 -2.89
N THR A 165 4.01 -11.63 -3.10
CA THR A 165 4.37 -10.74 -4.20
C THR A 165 4.82 -9.39 -3.67
N GLY A 166 6.02 -8.96 -4.07
CA GLY A 166 6.50 -7.60 -3.80
C GLY A 166 5.80 -6.59 -4.70
N ILE A 167 5.34 -5.48 -4.12
CA ILE A 167 4.73 -4.36 -4.84
C ILE A 167 5.70 -3.17 -4.79
N GLU A 168 5.92 -2.56 -5.96
CA GLU A 168 6.83 -1.43 -6.13
C GLU A 168 6.16 -0.36 -6.98
N VAL A 169 6.10 0.87 -6.49
CA VAL A 169 5.48 2.01 -7.19
C VAL A 169 6.55 2.95 -7.71
N GLU A 170 6.64 3.05 -9.03
CA GLU A 170 7.56 3.92 -9.74
C GLU A 170 6.93 5.28 -10.03
N ALA A 171 7.40 6.31 -9.31
CA ALA A 171 6.91 7.68 -9.47
C ALA A 171 7.93 8.63 -10.13
N SER A 172 9.17 8.20 -10.30
CA SER A 172 10.26 8.98 -10.87
C SER A 172 11.34 8.08 -11.48
N ALA A 173 12.21 8.66 -12.31
CA ALA A 173 13.38 7.96 -12.80
C ALA A 173 14.39 7.75 -11.66
N LYS A 174 15.06 6.60 -11.66
CA LYS A 174 16.18 6.28 -10.75
C LYS A 174 17.46 6.16 -11.56
N THR A 175 18.60 6.45 -10.94
CA THR A 175 19.92 6.34 -11.61
C THR A 175 20.26 4.88 -11.91
N ILE A 176 21.13 4.65 -12.89
CA ILE A 176 21.59 3.30 -13.27
C ILE A 176 22.22 2.55 -12.08
N PRO A 177 23.12 3.14 -11.27
CA PRO A 177 23.69 2.46 -10.10
C PRO A 177 22.62 2.05 -9.08
N HIS A 178 21.62 2.90 -8.83
CA HIS A 178 20.52 2.59 -7.92
C HIS A 178 19.67 1.43 -8.48
N ARG A 179 19.38 1.42 -9.78
CA ARG A 179 18.65 0.31 -10.42
C ARG A 179 19.40 -1.01 -10.34
N LEU A 180 20.73 -1.00 -10.47
CA LEU A 180 21.56 -2.19 -10.29
C LEU A 180 21.46 -2.73 -8.86
N ASP A 181 21.57 -1.86 -7.85
CA ASP A 181 21.39 -2.27 -6.44
C ASP A 181 20.00 -2.86 -6.19
N ILE A 182 18.95 -2.24 -6.75
CA ILE A 182 17.57 -2.75 -6.66
C ILE A 182 17.45 -4.16 -7.24
N LEU A 183 17.97 -4.40 -8.46
CA LEU A 183 17.88 -5.70 -9.10
C LEU A 183 18.62 -6.80 -8.31
N LYS A 184 19.82 -6.50 -7.82
CA LYS A 184 20.56 -7.45 -6.95
C LYS A 184 19.79 -7.78 -5.69
N ARG A 185 19.13 -6.79 -5.08
CA ARG A 185 18.31 -7.02 -3.90
C ARG A 185 17.00 -7.76 -4.21
N TYR A 186 16.43 -7.58 -5.40
CA TYR A 186 15.28 -8.36 -5.84
C TYR A 186 15.63 -9.83 -5.96
N GLU A 187 16.75 -10.14 -6.62
CA GLU A 187 17.26 -11.50 -6.71
C GLU A 187 17.48 -12.11 -5.32
N GLN A 188 18.17 -11.40 -4.41
CA GLN A 188 18.36 -11.86 -3.02
C GLN A 188 17.04 -12.12 -2.30
N ALA A 189 16.06 -11.21 -2.44
CA ALA A 189 14.75 -11.36 -1.79
C ALA A 189 13.98 -12.59 -2.28
N ILE A 190 14.17 -12.98 -3.53
CA ILE A 190 13.53 -14.14 -4.16
C ILE A 190 14.29 -15.43 -3.86
N THR A 191 15.60 -15.46 -4.09
CA THR A 191 16.38 -16.71 -4.10
C THR A 191 16.96 -17.08 -2.74
N ILE A 192 17.46 -16.09 -1.98
CA ILE A 192 18.16 -16.33 -0.72
C ILE A 192 17.19 -16.18 0.45
N GLU A 193 16.37 -15.14 0.43
CA GLU A 193 15.48 -14.81 1.55
C GLU A 193 14.10 -15.49 1.43
N ASN A 194 13.72 -15.98 0.25
CA ASN A 194 12.41 -16.55 -0.06
C ASN A 194 11.23 -15.72 0.49
N ARG A 195 11.34 -14.39 0.42
CA ARG A 195 10.34 -13.45 0.97
C ARG A 195 9.21 -13.16 0.01
N VAL A 196 9.50 -13.21 -1.29
CA VAL A 196 8.56 -13.02 -2.38
C VAL A 196 8.94 -13.95 -3.52
N SER A 197 7.97 -14.47 -4.26
CA SER A 197 8.21 -15.26 -5.46
C SER A 197 8.15 -14.41 -6.73
N LYS A 198 7.53 -13.23 -6.69
CA LYS A 198 7.48 -12.29 -7.82
C LYS A 198 7.39 -10.85 -7.34
N ILE A 199 7.72 -9.91 -8.23
CA ILE A 199 7.69 -8.47 -7.98
C ILE A 199 6.91 -7.79 -9.09
N LEU A 200 5.94 -6.96 -8.72
CA LEU A 200 5.11 -6.18 -9.63
C LEU A 200 5.45 -4.70 -9.52
N CYS A 201 5.88 -4.12 -10.64
CA CYS A 201 6.21 -2.70 -10.75
C CYS A 201 5.02 -1.92 -11.34
N PHE A 202 4.47 -0.99 -10.57
CA PHE A 202 3.33 -0.13 -10.93
C PHE A 202 3.75 1.32 -11.10
N SER A 203 2.97 2.10 -11.84
CA SER A 203 3.16 3.55 -11.93
C SER A 203 1.86 4.24 -12.29
N HIS A 204 1.79 5.54 -12.00
CA HIS A 204 0.76 6.45 -12.47
C HIS A 204 1.00 6.96 -13.90
N LYS A 205 2.17 6.67 -14.52
CA LYS A 205 2.43 6.97 -15.93
C LYS A 205 3.20 5.84 -16.59
N ARG A 206 2.72 5.42 -17.77
CA ARG A 206 3.38 4.41 -18.61
C ARG A 206 4.87 4.68 -18.83
N ARG A 207 5.24 5.95 -19.05
CA ARG A 207 6.64 6.34 -19.30
C ARG A 207 7.61 5.90 -18.19
N PHE A 208 7.18 5.89 -16.93
CA PHE A 208 8.07 5.52 -15.81
C PHE A 208 8.29 4.02 -15.73
N ILE A 209 7.27 3.22 -16.05
CA ILE A 209 7.42 1.76 -16.18
C ILE A 209 8.31 1.43 -17.38
N THR A 210 8.05 2.04 -18.53
CA THR A 210 8.87 1.81 -19.74
C THR A 210 10.32 2.25 -19.54
N ASP A 211 10.55 3.36 -18.84
CA ASP A 211 11.90 3.80 -18.50
C ASP A 211 12.60 2.81 -17.54
N THR A 212 11.88 2.31 -16.54
CA THR A 212 12.38 1.30 -15.60
C THR A 212 12.77 0.02 -16.34
N GLU A 213 11.89 -0.51 -17.18
CA GLU A 213 12.15 -1.69 -18.01
C GLU A 213 13.33 -1.47 -18.96
N ARG A 214 13.39 -0.31 -19.62
CA ARG A 214 14.50 0.07 -20.51
C ARG A 214 15.84 0.09 -19.75
N VAL A 215 15.88 0.62 -18.54
CA VAL A 215 17.11 0.66 -17.73
C VAL A 215 17.48 -0.74 -17.22
N HIS A 216 16.52 -1.56 -16.80
CA HIS A 216 16.77 -2.95 -16.43
C HIS A 216 17.36 -3.74 -17.60
N ASN A 217 16.79 -3.62 -18.80
CA ASN A 217 17.33 -4.27 -20.01
C ASN A 217 18.76 -3.82 -20.34
N LYS A 218 19.10 -2.54 -20.14
CA LYS A 218 20.49 -2.05 -20.27
C LYS A 218 21.43 -2.67 -19.24
N LEU A 219 20.94 -2.94 -18.03
CA LEU A 219 21.73 -3.57 -16.97
C LEU A 219 21.94 -5.06 -17.25
N PHE A 220 20.93 -5.76 -17.76
CA PHE A 220 21.02 -7.18 -18.15
C PHE A 220 21.98 -7.40 -19.32
N ALA A 221 22.05 -6.47 -20.28
CA ALA A 221 22.95 -6.56 -21.43
C ALA A 221 24.44 -6.45 -21.06
N LYS A 222 24.77 -6.01 -19.85
CA LYS A 222 26.14 -5.83 -19.37
C LYS A 222 26.55 -7.01 -18.50
N GLY A 223 27.33 -7.94 -19.06
CA GLY A 223 27.79 -9.14 -18.34
C GLY A 223 28.51 -8.86 -17.02
N GLU A 224 29.23 -7.74 -16.90
CA GLU A 224 29.88 -7.28 -15.67
C GLU A 224 28.93 -7.10 -14.47
N ASN A 225 27.63 -6.92 -14.72
CA ASN A 225 26.64 -6.73 -13.66
C ASN A 225 26.23 -8.04 -12.98
N GLY A 226 26.50 -9.19 -13.62
CA GLY A 226 26.17 -10.51 -13.08
C GLY A 226 24.67 -10.75 -12.87
N LEU A 227 23.81 -10.24 -13.76
CA LEU A 227 22.36 -10.38 -13.67
C LEU A 227 21.84 -11.38 -14.71
N ASP A 228 21.06 -12.36 -14.29
CA ASP A 228 20.38 -13.29 -15.22
C ASP A 228 19.05 -12.70 -15.72
N LYS A 229 19.03 -12.29 -16.99
CA LYS A 229 17.82 -11.77 -17.63
C LYS A 229 16.65 -12.75 -17.58
N GLN A 230 16.89 -14.05 -17.78
CA GLN A 230 15.81 -15.03 -17.83
C GLN A 230 15.12 -15.16 -16.48
N PHE A 231 15.91 -15.19 -15.40
CA PHE A 231 15.41 -15.10 -14.04
C PHE A 231 14.55 -13.83 -13.84
N PHE A 232 15.06 -12.64 -14.16
CA PHE A 232 14.30 -11.40 -13.94
C PHE A 232 13.04 -11.31 -14.81
N ASP A 233 13.07 -11.82 -16.04
CA ASP A 233 11.89 -11.87 -16.91
C ASP A 233 10.79 -12.76 -16.33
N GLN A 234 11.13 -13.80 -15.56
CA GLN A 234 10.17 -14.67 -14.88
C GLN A 234 9.58 -14.02 -13.63
N HIS A 235 10.41 -13.34 -12.83
CA HIS A 235 10.04 -12.89 -11.49
C HIS A 235 9.66 -11.40 -11.38
N VAL A 236 10.12 -10.52 -12.28
CA VAL A 236 9.83 -9.09 -12.23
C VAL A 236 8.90 -8.70 -13.38
N LYS A 237 7.69 -8.24 -13.05
CA LYS A 237 6.68 -7.86 -14.04
C LYS A 237 6.38 -6.37 -14.00
N TYR A 238 6.33 -5.78 -15.18
CA TYR A 238 5.96 -4.39 -15.40
C TYR A 238 4.46 -4.29 -15.68
N VAL A 239 3.72 -3.60 -14.81
CA VAL A 239 2.26 -3.54 -14.91
C VAL A 239 1.81 -2.40 -15.82
N TYR A 240 1.36 -2.75 -17.02
CA TYR A 240 0.89 -1.82 -18.06
C TYR A 240 -0.64 -1.66 -18.13
N ASN A 241 -1.35 -1.93 -17.02
CA ASN A 241 -2.81 -1.82 -16.97
C ASN A 241 -3.26 -0.35 -17.12
N LYS A 242 -3.95 -0.04 -18.22
CA LYS A 242 -4.40 1.33 -18.56
C LYS A 242 -5.38 1.91 -17.53
N GLU A 243 -6.29 1.09 -17.03
CA GLU A 243 -7.31 1.52 -16.06
C GLU A 243 -6.65 1.87 -14.73
N LEU A 244 -5.76 1.01 -14.22
CA LEU A 244 -5.03 1.27 -12.99
C LEU A 244 -4.13 2.51 -13.12
N ILE A 245 -3.39 2.65 -14.22
CA ILE A 245 -2.60 3.87 -14.49
C ILE A 245 -3.49 5.11 -14.46
N SER A 246 -4.67 5.05 -15.09
CA SER A 246 -5.64 6.15 -15.11
C SER A 246 -6.13 6.48 -13.70
N ILE A 247 -6.50 5.47 -12.90
CA ILE A 247 -6.90 5.64 -11.49
C ILE A 247 -5.79 6.33 -10.70
N LEU A 248 -4.56 5.82 -10.76
CA LEU A 248 -3.42 6.36 -10.03
C LEU A 248 -3.13 7.82 -10.44
N TYR A 249 -3.18 8.10 -11.74
CA TYR A 249 -2.97 9.46 -12.25
C TYR A 249 -4.07 10.41 -11.80
N HIS A 250 -5.33 10.09 -12.09
CA HIS A 250 -6.44 11.02 -11.88
C HIS A 250 -6.86 11.15 -10.43
N LYS A 251 -6.73 10.12 -9.59
CA LYS A 251 -7.12 10.20 -8.18
C LYS A 251 -6.00 10.73 -7.27
N PHE A 252 -4.73 10.58 -7.65
CA PHE A 252 -3.62 10.89 -6.74
C PHE A 252 -2.60 11.87 -7.31
N TRP A 253 -2.20 11.73 -8.58
CA TRP A 253 -1.10 12.49 -9.15
C TRP A 253 -1.48 13.83 -9.79
N LEU A 254 -2.60 13.89 -10.50
CA LEU A 254 -3.02 15.07 -11.23
C LEU A 254 -3.41 16.18 -10.23
N HIS A 255 -2.59 17.23 -10.18
CA HIS A 255 -2.80 18.45 -9.39
C HIS A 255 -3.62 19.47 -10.16
#